data_AF-A0A919S1N0-F1
#
_entry.id   AF-A0A919S1N0-F1
#
_cell.length_a   1.000
_cell.length_b   1.000
_cell.length_c   1.000
_cell.angle_alpha   90.00
_cell.angle_beta   90.00
_cell.angle_gamma   90.00
#
_symmetry.space_group_name_H-M   'P 1'
#
loop_
_entity.id
_entity.type
_entity.pdbx_description
1 polymer ?
#
loop_
_entity_poly.entity_id
_entity_poly.type
_entity_poly.pdbx_seq_one_letter_code
_entity_poly.pdbx_strand_id
1 'polypeptide(L)'
;MRSITYGEVSFSTMCQLIKNYIQKSRNDEYKITVGTDSQNHDITKVVVVVAIWRVGKGGIFFYDIKQVKKITNIWQKLFYETSLSIEMARKLSLYFNKDDKEHDISIHVDAGEDGASSSMIPQIVGWVKSCGFTCNTKPNSYAASSIANRYSK
;
A
#
# COMPACT_ATOMS: atom_id res chain seq x y z
N MET A 1 -8.37 -4.47 9.72
CA MET A 1 -8.29 -4.47 8.24
C MET A 1 -9.62 -4.95 7.69
N ARG A 2 -10.05 -4.45 6.53
CA ARG A 2 -11.30 -4.82 5.86
C ARG A 2 -11.00 -5.40 4.48
N SER A 3 -11.82 -6.31 4.00
CA SER A 3 -11.76 -6.88 2.65
C SER A 3 -13.19 -7.12 2.13
N ILE A 4 -13.41 -6.89 0.83
CA ILE A 4 -14.70 -7.24 0.20
C ILE A 4 -14.95 -8.75 0.31
N THR A 5 -13.90 -9.56 0.15
CA THR A 5 -14.02 -11.02 0.12
C THR A 5 -14.14 -11.65 1.50
N TYR A 6 -13.47 -11.09 2.52
CA TYR A 6 -13.30 -11.72 3.82
C TYR A 6 -13.90 -10.94 5.00
N GLY A 7 -14.50 -9.77 4.75
CA GLY A 7 -15.02 -8.91 5.81
C GLY A 7 -13.92 -8.25 6.64
N GLU A 8 -14.19 -8.04 7.93
CA GLU A 8 -13.23 -7.46 8.87
C GLU A 8 -12.31 -8.54 9.44
N VAL A 9 -11.00 -8.28 9.36
CA VAL A 9 -9.95 -9.21 9.77
C VAL A 9 -8.85 -8.50 10.55
N SER A 10 -8.25 -9.22 11.49
CA SER A 10 -7.04 -8.78 12.19
C SER A 10 -5.83 -8.76 11.23
N PHE A 11 -4.75 -8.09 11.63
CA PHE A 11 -3.50 -8.09 10.86
C PHE A 11 -2.94 -9.51 10.66
N SER A 12 -2.90 -10.33 11.72
CA SER A 12 -2.40 -11.71 11.64
C SER A 12 -3.27 -12.57 10.73
N THR A 13 -4.60 -12.44 10.83
CA THR A 13 -5.54 -13.14 9.95
C THR A 13 -5.37 -12.73 8.49
N MET A 14 -5.21 -11.43 8.20
CA MET A 14 -4.91 -10.95 6.86
C MET A 14 -3.64 -11.61 6.31
N CYS A 15 -2.55 -11.63 7.07
CA CYS A 15 -1.29 -12.25 6.62
C CYS A 15 -1.44 -13.75 6.36
N GLN A 16 -2.20 -14.48 7.19
CA GLN A 16 -2.51 -15.89 6.95
C GLN A 16 -3.32 -16.09 5.66
N LEU A 17 -4.34 -15.24 5.42
CA LEU A 17 -5.12 -15.28 4.18
C LEU A 17 -4.24 -15.02 2.95
N ILE A 18 -3.29 -14.09 3.04
CA ILE A 18 -2.32 -13.82 1.97
C ILE A 18 -1.44 -15.04 1.71
N LYS A 19 -0.87 -15.65 2.76
CA LYS A 19 -0.08 -16.89 2.63
C LYS A 19 -0.90 -17.98 1.96
N ASN A 20 -2.13 -18.20 2.41
CA ASN A 20 -3.03 -19.21 1.84
C ASN A 20 -3.36 -18.91 0.37
N TYR A 21 -3.58 -17.64 0.02
CA TYR A 21 -3.85 -17.22 -1.36
C TYR A 21 -2.67 -17.53 -2.29
N ILE A 22 -1.44 -17.24 -1.87
CA ILE A 22 -0.21 -17.53 -2.63
C ILE A 22 0.03 -19.05 -2.71
N GLN A 23 -0.19 -19.77 -1.61
CA GLN A 23 0.06 -21.21 -1.55
C GLN A 23 -0.90 -22.05 -2.42
N LYS A 24 -2.11 -21.55 -2.72
CA LYS A 24 -3.07 -22.24 -3.60
C LYS A 24 -2.52 -22.48 -5.01
N SER A 25 -1.66 -21.58 -5.51
CA SER A 25 -1.02 -21.73 -6.82
C SER A 25 0.40 -21.19 -6.78
N ARG A 26 1.33 -21.99 -6.24
CA ARG A 26 2.73 -21.58 -6.00
C ARG A 26 3.54 -21.29 -7.27
N ASN A 27 3.10 -21.79 -8.43
CA ASN A 27 3.79 -21.60 -9.70
C ASN A 27 3.41 -20.28 -10.40
N ASP A 28 2.47 -19.52 -9.83
CA ASP A 28 2.11 -18.22 -10.39
C ASP A 28 2.97 -17.10 -9.79
N GLU A 29 3.11 -16.03 -10.56
CA GLU A 29 3.74 -14.79 -10.09
C GLU A 29 2.73 -13.96 -9.28
N TYR A 30 3.16 -13.50 -8.11
CA TYR A 30 2.40 -12.62 -7.23
C TYR A 30 3.18 -11.34 -6.94
N LYS A 31 2.48 -10.21 -6.95
CA LYS A 31 3.02 -8.91 -6.53
C LYS A 31 2.29 -8.47 -5.28
N ILE A 32 3.03 -8.28 -4.19
CA ILE A 32 2.52 -7.68 -2.97
C ILE A 32 2.79 -6.18 -3.03
N THR A 33 1.76 -5.41 -2.82
CA THR A 33 1.81 -3.97 -2.95
C THR A 33 1.14 -3.29 -1.77
N VAL A 34 1.76 -2.24 -1.25
CA VAL A 34 1.18 -1.37 -0.24
C VAL A 34 1.01 0.04 -0.82
N GLY A 35 -0.12 0.66 -0.60
CA GLY A 35 -0.34 2.06 -0.98
C GLY A 35 -1.25 2.76 0.00
N THR A 36 -1.06 4.06 0.16
CA THR A 36 -1.92 4.89 1.02
C THR A 36 -2.38 6.10 0.22
N ASP A 37 -3.64 6.47 0.39
CA ASP A 37 -4.19 7.73 -0.09
C ASP A 37 -5.01 8.38 1.03
N SER A 38 -5.11 9.69 1.00
CA SER A 38 -5.95 10.42 1.95
C SER A 38 -6.78 11.51 1.28
N GLN A 39 -7.92 11.86 1.88
CA GLN A 39 -8.79 12.93 1.40
C GLN A 39 -9.21 13.83 2.56
N ASN A 40 -9.23 15.13 2.28
CA ASN A 40 -9.59 16.14 3.27
C ASN A 40 -11.09 16.41 3.22
N HIS A 41 -11.75 16.27 4.36
CA HIS A 41 -13.08 16.79 4.65
C HIS A 41 -12.96 17.79 5.82
N ASP A 42 -13.82 17.65 6.84
CA ASP A 42 -13.63 18.31 8.14
C ASP A 42 -12.38 17.77 8.86
N ILE A 43 -12.14 16.46 8.67
CA ILE A 43 -10.94 15.71 9.08
C ILE A 43 -10.32 15.06 7.85
N THR A 44 -9.05 14.65 7.94
CA THR A 44 -8.42 13.88 6.86
C THR A 44 -8.73 12.40 7.03
N LYS A 45 -9.41 11.82 6.05
CA LYS A 45 -9.67 10.38 5.95
C LYS A 45 -8.51 9.74 5.20
N VAL A 46 -7.87 8.76 5.81
CA VAL A 46 -6.66 8.11 5.30
C VAL A 46 -6.96 6.63 5.11
N VAL A 47 -6.60 6.10 3.94
CA VAL A 47 -6.82 4.69 3.61
C VAL A 47 -5.50 4.03 3.26
N VAL A 48 -5.12 3.03 4.05
CA VAL A 48 -3.94 2.17 3.78
C VAL A 48 -4.44 0.90 3.11
N VAL A 49 -3.83 0.51 2.00
CA VAL A 49 -4.19 -0.66 1.19
C VAL A 49 -3.02 -1.63 1.14
N VAL A 50 -3.32 -2.92 1.30
CA VAL A 50 -2.44 -4.04 0.95
C VAL A 50 -3.10 -4.82 -0.17
N ALA A 51 -2.50 -4.83 -1.36
CA ALA A 51 -2.99 -5.52 -2.54
C ALA A 51 -2.07 -6.67 -2.92
N ILE A 52 -2.67 -7.78 -3.36
CA ILE A 52 -1.99 -8.97 -3.83
C ILE A 52 -2.51 -9.24 -5.23
N TRP A 53 -1.67 -8.97 -6.22
CA TRP A 53 -1.98 -9.19 -7.62
C TRP A 53 -1.36 -10.50 -8.10
N ARG A 54 -2.19 -11.45 -8.52
CA ARG A 54 -1.78 -12.67 -9.22
C ARG A 54 -1.73 -12.35 -10.71
N VAL A 55 -0.53 -12.31 -11.29
CA VAL A 55 -0.33 -11.78 -12.64
C VAL A 55 -1.19 -12.55 -13.65
N GLY A 56 -2.00 -11.81 -14.41
CA GLY A 56 -2.94 -12.37 -15.39
C GLY A 56 -4.21 -13.02 -14.82
N LYS A 57 -4.41 -13.08 -13.49
CA LYS A 57 -5.49 -13.84 -12.84
C LYS A 57 -6.26 -13.06 -11.76
N GLY A 58 -6.16 -11.73 -11.79
CA GLY A 58 -6.81 -10.84 -10.80
C GLY A 58 -6.07 -10.80 -9.46
N GLY A 59 -6.76 -10.45 -8.39
CA GLY A 59 -6.12 -10.27 -7.10
C GLY A 59 -7.09 -10.10 -5.94
N ILE A 60 -6.54 -9.97 -4.74
CA ILE A 60 -7.27 -9.62 -3.53
C ILE A 60 -6.63 -8.39 -2.90
N PHE A 61 -7.40 -7.65 -2.11
CA PHE A 61 -6.86 -6.53 -1.34
C PHE A 61 -7.54 -6.43 0.02
N PHE A 62 -6.83 -5.74 0.90
CA PHE A 62 -7.26 -5.39 2.23
C PHE A 62 -7.00 -3.90 2.43
N TYR A 63 -7.83 -3.25 3.22
CA TYR A 63 -7.65 -1.84 3.52
C TYR A 63 -7.98 -1.52 4.97
N ASP A 64 -7.44 -0.42 5.47
CA ASP A 64 -7.76 0.14 6.77
C ASP A 64 -8.06 1.63 6.62
N ILE A 65 -9.04 2.12 7.38
CA ILE A 65 -9.45 3.52 7.33
C ILE A 65 -9.10 4.18 8.65
N LYS A 66 -8.37 5.28 8.58
CA LYS A 66 -8.00 6.12 9.72
C LYS A 66 -8.53 7.53 9.53
N GLN A 67 -8.77 8.21 10.63
CA GLN A 67 -9.14 9.62 10.65
C GLN A 67 -8.07 10.39 11.41
N VAL A 68 -7.55 11.45 10.80
CA VAL A 68 -6.51 12.31 11.39
C VAL A 68 -6.89 13.78 11.27
N LYS A 69 -6.19 14.64 12.02
CA LYS A 69 -6.34 16.08 11.89
C LYS A 69 -6.06 16.51 10.45
N LYS A 70 -6.77 17.55 10.01
CA LYS A 70 -6.70 18.04 8.63
C LYS A 70 -5.26 18.35 8.21
N ILE A 71 -4.80 17.73 7.12
CA ILE A 71 -3.46 17.95 6.54
C ILE A 71 -3.63 18.80 5.27
N THR A 72 -3.33 20.09 5.35
CA THR A 72 -3.54 21.04 4.23
C THR A 72 -2.38 21.11 3.25
N ASN A 73 -1.16 20.80 3.71
CA ASN A 73 0.03 20.84 2.88
C ASN A 73 0.18 19.53 2.09
N ILE A 74 0.28 19.62 0.76
CA ILE A 74 0.37 18.44 -0.12
C ILE A 74 1.67 17.64 0.10
N TRP A 75 2.75 18.29 0.54
CA TRP A 75 4.02 17.64 0.85
C TRP A 75 3.87 16.83 2.13
N GLN A 76 3.36 17.46 3.18
CA GLN A 76 3.09 16.78 4.44
C GLN A 76 2.16 15.57 4.24
N LYS A 77 1.14 15.72 3.38
CA LYS A 77 0.20 14.65 3.02
C LYS A 77 0.93 13.48 2.35
N LEU A 78 1.74 13.75 1.32
CA LEU A 78 2.49 12.73 0.59
C LEU A 78 3.52 12.01 1.47
N PHE A 79 4.24 12.76 2.32
CA PHE A 79 5.15 12.18 3.30
C PHE A 79 4.42 11.30 4.31
N TYR A 80 3.25 11.75 4.78
CA TYR A 80 2.45 11.00 5.73
C TYR A 80 1.93 9.68 5.11
N GLU A 81 1.37 9.74 3.91
CA GLU A 81 0.92 8.55 3.14
C GLU A 81 2.07 7.56 2.89
N THR A 82 3.23 8.08 2.50
CA THR A 82 4.44 7.25 2.29
C THR A 82 4.89 6.60 3.60
N SER A 83 4.88 7.34 4.72
CA SER A 83 5.27 6.84 6.03
C SER A 83 4.41 5.65 6.47
N LEU A 84 3.09 5.76 6.29
CA LEU A 84 2.13 4.70 6.64
C LEU A 84 2.32 3.47 5.74
N SER A 85 2.63 3.69 4.46
CA SER A 85 2.90 2.60 3.53
C SER A 85 4.18 1.84 3.90
N ILE A 86 5.24 2.56 4.27
CA ILE A 86 6.49 1.96 4.77
C ILE A 86 6.23 1.18 6.07
N GLU A 87 5.48 1.74 7.02
CA GLU A 87 5.17 1.06 8.28
C GLU A 87 4.45 -0.27 8.05
N MET A 88 3.45 -0.27 7.17
CA MET A 88 2.71 -1.49 6.81
C MET A 88 3.59 -2.49 6.06
N ALA A 89 4.42 -2.04 5.12
CA ALA A 89 5.36 -2.91 4.40
C ALA A 89 6.37 -3.57 5.35
N ARG A 90 6.89 -2.84 6.35
CA ARG A 90 7.77 -3.40 7.39
C ARG A 90 7.06 -4.45 8.24
N LYS A 91 5.83 -4.20 8.65
CA LYS A 91 5.02 -5.18 9.40
C LYS A 91 4.79 -6.47 8.60
N LEU A 92 4.49 -6.34 7.31
CA LEU A 92 4.33 -7.48 6.41
C LEU A 92 5.65 -8.25 6.23
N SER A 93 6.74 -7.56 5.96
CA SER A 93 8.08 -8.16 5.81
C SER A 93 8.49 -8.94 7.07
N LEU A 94 8.33 -8.36 8.26
CA LEU A 94 8.62 -9.04 9.52
C LEU A 94 7.74 -10.29 9.75
N TYR A 95 6.49 -10.26 9.30
CA TYR A 95 5.59 -11.40 9.42
C TYR A 95 5.97 -12.53 8.45
N PHE A 96 6.36 -12.18 7.21
CA PHE A 96 6.68 -13.17 6.18
C PHE A 96 8.10 -13.73 6.28
N ASN A 97 9.08 -12.95 6.75
CA ASN A 97 10.46 -13.42 6.96
C ASN A 97 10.58 -14.60 7.93
N LYS A 98 9.56 -14.86 8.76
CA LYS A 98 9.48 -16.08 9.59
C LYS A 98 9.47 -17.37 8.77
N ASP A 99 9.19 -17.30 7.48
CA ASP A 99 9.10 -18.46 6.58
C ASP A 99 10.37 -18.62 5.69
N ASP A 100 11.47 -17.88 5.97
CA ASP A 100 12.72 -17.88 5.18
C ASP A 100 12.54 -17.62 3.67
N LYS A 101 11.47 -16.90 3.31
CA LYS A 101 11.22 -16.44 1.96
C LYS A 101 11.18 -14.93 1.93
N GLU A 102 12.04 -14.35 1.12
CA GLU A 102 11.98 -12.93 0.82
C GLU A 102 10.78 -12.68 -0.10
N HIS A 103 9.89 -11.81 0.35
CA HIS A 103 8.74 -11.37 -0.45
C HIS A 103 9.04 -9.96 -0.95
N ASP A 104 9.05 -9.79 -2.28
CA ASP A 104 9.19 -8.47 -2.89
C ASP A 104 7.90 -7.65 -2.64
N ILE A 105 8.00 -6.70 -1.72
CA ILE A 105 6.92 -5.77 -1.38
C ILE A 105 7.22 -4.43 -2.05
N SER A 106 6.29 -4.00 -2.89
CA SER A 106 6.32 -2.70 -3.56
C SER A 106 5.46 -1.68 -2.83
N ILE A 107 5.95 -0.45 -2.71
CA ILE A 107 5.19 0.69 -2.20
C ILE A 107 4.73 1.54 -3.38
N HIS A 108 3.43 1.76 -3.46
CA HIS A 108 2.77 2.56 -4.48
C HIS A 108 2.45 3.92 -3.88
N VAL A 109 2.99 4.96 -4.51
CA VAL A 109 2.84 6.35 -4.07
C VAL A 109 1.94 7.11 -5.06
N ASP A 110 1.00 7.90 -4.54
CA ASP A 110 0.11 8.74 -5.36
C ASP A 110 0.80 10.02 -5.86
N ALA A 111 1.92 9.87 -6.56
CA ALA A 111 2.64 10.97 -7.18
C ALA A 111 2.80 10.73 -8.69
N GLY A 112 2.65 11.79 -9.49
CA GLY A 112 2.87 11.78 -10.94
C GLY A 112 3.73 12.97 -11.38
N GLU A 113 4.36 12.84 -12.55
CA GLU A 113 5.31 13.84 -13.07
C GLU A 113 4.63 15.16 -13.49
N ASP A 114 3.34 15.12 -13.83
CA ASP A 114 2.58 16.28 -14.29
C ASP A 114 1.89 17.08 -13.15
N GLY A 115 2.12 16.70 -11.88
CA GLY A 115 1.39 17.24 -10.73
C GLY A 115 2.23 18.08 -9.78
N ALA A 116 1.58 18.77 -8.84
CA ALA A 116 2.22 19.52 -7.75
C ALA A 116 3.12 18.66 -6.83
N SER A 117 3.01 17.33 -6.93
CA SER A 117 3.85 16.35 -6.23
C SER A 117 5.15 15.99 -6.97
N SER A 118 5.35 16.41 -8.22
CA SER A 118 6.44 15.93 -9.09
C SER A 118 7.82 16.23 -8.51
N SER A 119 8.00 17.42 -7.93
CA SER A 119 9.25 17.84 -7.28
C SER A 119 9.64 16.98 -6.07
N MET A 120 8.69 16.27 -5.47
CA MET A 120 8.94 15.37 -4.33
C MET A 120 9.22 13.93 -4.73
N ILE A 121 8.92 13.54 -5.98
CA ILE A 121 9.09 12.15 -6.44
C ILE A 121 10.50 11.63 -6.15
N PRO A 122 11.59 12.33 -6.48
CA PRO A 122 12.94 11.82 -6.21
C PRO A 122 13.20 11.56 -4.72
N GLN A 123 12.70 12.44 -3.85
CA GLN A 123 12.88 12.32 -2.40
C GLN A 123 12.11 11.13 -1.84
N ILE A 124 10.85 10.97 -2.25
CA ILE A 124 10.00 9.87 -1.81
C ILE A 124 10.54 8.53 -2.32
N VAL A 125 10.94 8.46 -3.59
CA VAL A 125 11.54 7.25 -4.18
C VAL A 125 12.83 6.88 -3.46
N GLY A 126 13.72 7.86 -3.22
CA GLY A 126 14.95 7.64 -2.46
C GLY A 126 14.69 7.13 -1.05
N TRP A 127 13.71 7.72 -0.36
CA TRP A 127 13.33 7.30 0.98
C TRP A 127 12.79 5.87 1.03
N VAL A 128 11.84 5.53 0.15
CA VAL A 128 11.29 4.16 0.07
C VAL A 128 12.37 3.13 -0.23
N LYS A 129 13.25 3.42 -1.19
CA LYS A 129 14.38 2.53 -1.54
C LYS A 129 15.37 2.37 -0.38
N SER A 130 15.67 3.45 0.34
CA SER A 130 16.54 3.40 1.53
C SER A 130 15.98 2.51 2.65
N CYS A 131 14.66 2.30 2.66
CA CYS A 131 13.98 1.40 3.58
C CYS A 131 13.95 -0.07 3.11
N GLY A 132 14.55 -0.38 1.95
CA GLY A 132 14.59 -1.73 1.40
C GLY A 132 13.36 -2.15 0.60
N PHE A 133 12.55 -1.19 0.14
CA PHE A 133 11.35 -1.48 -0.66
C PHE A 133 11.43 -0.91 -2.07
N THR A 134 10.79 -1.59 -3.02
CA THR A 134 10.58 -1.07 -4.38
C THR A 134 9.56 0.06 -4.34
N CYS A 135 9.80 1.18 -5.03
CA CYS A 135 8.88 2.31 -5.11
C CYS A 135 8.30 2.44 -6.52
N ASN A 136 6.98 2.47 -6.63
CA ASN A 136 6.26 2.74 -7.88
C ASN A 136 5.39 4.00 -7.74
N THR A 137 5.48 4.90 -8.72
CA THR A 137 4.67 6.11 -8.86
C THR A 137 3.67 5.98 -10.01
N LYS A 138 2.82 6.98 -10.25
CA LYS A 138 1.92 6.98 -11.41
C LYS A 138 2.74 6.87 -12.72
N PRO A 139 2.24 6.13 -13.72
CA PRO A 139 0.94 5.44 -13.79
C PRO A 139 0.91 4.05 -13.12
N ASN A 140 2.02 3.56 -12.59
CA ASN A 140 2.17 2.19 -12.09
C ASN A 140 1.69 2.00 -10.63
N SER A 141 1.22 3.05 -9.96
CA SER A 141 0.91 3.06 -8.51
C SER A 141 -0.53 2.68 -8.12
N TYR A 142 -1.12 1.66 -8.74
CA TYR A 142 -2.56 1.32 -8.63
C TYR A 142 -3.13 1.16 -7.19
N ALA A 143 -2.34 0.66 -6.22
CA ALA A 143 -2.83 0.48 -4.85
C ALA A 143 -3.16 1.81 -4.17
N ALA A 144 -2.35 2.86 -4.40
CA ALA A 144 -2.63 4.21 -3.92
C ALA A 144 -3.60 4.95 -4.86
N SER A 145 -3.30 4.99 -6.16
CA SER A 145 -3.99 5.86 -7.12
C SER A 145 -5.40 5.40 -7.52
N SER A 146 -5.70 4.10 -7.35
CA SER A 146 -7.01 3.53 -7.69
C SER A 146 -7.72 2.94 -6.47
N ILE A 147 -7.10 2.00 -5.76
CA ILE A 147 -7.78 1.29 -4.66
C ILE A 147 -7.96 2.22 -3.47
N ALA A 148 -6.88 2.79 -2.92
CA ALA A 148 -6.96 3.67 -1.76
C ALA A 148 -7.81 4.91 -2.06
N ASN A 149 -7.57 5.56 -3.20
CA ASN A 149 -8.35 6.70 -3.70
C ASN A 149 -9.87 6.43 -3.79
N ARG A 150 -10.28 5.22 -4.18
CA ARG A 150 -11.71 4.86 -4.20
C ARG A 150 -12.34 4.85 -2.82
N TYR A 151 -11.60 4.42 -1.79
CA TYR A 151 -12.11 4.29 -0.43
C TYR A 151 -11.88 5.54 0.43
N SER A 152 -10.97 6.42 0.02
CA SER A 152 -10.66 7.67 0.72
C SER A 152 -11.66 8.78 0.39
N LYS A 153 -12.23 8.79 -0.81
CA LYS A 153 -13.35 9.66 -1.22
C LYS A 153 -14.63 9.46 -0.40
#